data_AF-A0A6S6ZNI9-F1
#
_entry.id   AF-A0A6S6ZNI9-F1
#
_cell.length_a   1.000
_cell.length_b   1.000
_cell.length_c   1.000
_cell.angle_alpha   90.00
_cell.angle_beta   90.00
_cell.angle_gamma   90.00
#
_symmetry.space_group_name_H-M   'P 1'
#
loop_
_entity.id
_entity.type
_entity.pdbx_description
1 polymer ?
#
loop_
_entity_poly.entity_id
_entity_poly.type
_entity_poly.pdbx_seq_one_letter_code
_entity_poly.pdbx_strand_id
1 'polypeptide(L)'
;MPSNTVKWIVSIVLGLLIGRVSYGVLLPVILALSPREQAATSGDPDTMIVAGLVIWLVVTVIASVLLARIANLRRLIGWGCVALGAAMVLTIPATLLTMDVGAHATSAADTRDANTALFFWALIFGLPYVGGGLVLAILGTVLVRKHPAAKDPVLN
;
A
#
# COMPACT_ATOMS: atom_id res chain seq x y z
N MET A 1 -21.78 18.64 12.97
CA MET A 1 -20.36 18.31 12.70
C MET A 1 -20.11 16.90 13.23
N PRO A 2 -19.44 15.99 12.50
CA PRO A 2 -19.07 14.70 13.07
C PRO A 2 -18.20 14.93 14.31
N SER A 3 -18.40 14.16 15.37
CA SER A 3 -17.63 14.32 16.60
C SER A 3 -16.14 14.06 16.31
N ASN A 4 -15.27 14.75 17.05
CA ASN A 4 -13.82 14.52 16.96
C ASN A 4 -13.45 13.05 17.14
N THR A 5 -14.25 12.31 17.93
CA THR A 5 -14.14 10.85 18.13
C THR A 5 -14.33 10.07 16.82
N VAL A 6 -15.38 10.37 16.05
CA VAL A 6 -15.64 9.69 14.76
C VAL A 6 -14.51 9.94 13.78
N LYS A 7 -13.99 11.18 13.74
CA LYS A 7 -12.84 11.51 12.88
C LYS A 7 -11.61 10.67 13.23
N TRP A 8 -11.30 10.54 14.52
CA TRP A 8 -10.17 9.74 14.99
C TRP A 8 -10.34 8.26 14.68
N ILE A 9 -11.52 7.69 14.93
CA ILE A 9 -11.81 6.29 14.63
C ILE A 9 -11.59 6.01 13.14
N VAL A 10 -12.18 6.84 12.25
CA VAL A 10 -12.03 6.67 10.80
C VAL A 10 -10.57 6.79 10.37
N SER A 11 -9.82 7.73 10.96
CA SER A 11 -8.39 7.91 10.68
C SER A 11 -7.54 6.73 11.12
N ILE A 12 -7.84 6.13 12.27
CA ILE A 12 -7.17 4.94 12.79
C ILE A 12 -7.44 3.75 11.89
N VAL A 13 -8.72 3.52 11.55
CA VAL A 13 -9.11 2.41 10.67
C VAL A 13 -8.44 2.54 9.29
N LEU A 14 -8.46 3.74 8.69
CA LEU A 14 -7.81 3.96 7.40
C LEU A 14 -6.28 3.83 7.49
N GLY A 15 -5.65 4.35 8.55
CA GLY A 15 -4.21 4.19 8.75
C GLY A 15 -3.80 2.73 8.97
N LEU A 16 -4.63 1.93 9.64
CA LEU A 16 -4.41 0.49 9.79
C LEU A 16 -4.42 -0.22 8.44
N LEU A 17 -5.42 0.08 7.60
CA LEU A 17 -5.54 -0.47 6.24
C LEU A 17 -4.37 -0.04 5.36
N ILE A 18 -4.03 1.25 5.36
CA ILE A 18 -2.90 1.81 4.61
C ILE A 18 -1.60 1.15 5.05
N GLY A 19 -1.34 1.05 6.35
CA GLY A 19 -0.16 0.38 6.88
C GLY A 19 -0.10 -1.07 6.42
N ARG A 20 -1.20 -1.81 6.52
CA ARG A 20 -1.24 -3.24 6.15
C ARG A 20 -0.96 -3.48 4.67
N VAL A 21 -1.50 -2.65 3.80
CA VAL A 21 -1.25 -2.72 2.35
C VAL A 21 0.16 -2.23 2.01
N SER A 22 0.61 -1.13 2.64
CA SER A 22 1.95 -0.57 2.42
C SER A 22 3.05 -1.55 2.83
N TYR A 23 2.81 -2.40 3.83
CA TYR A 23 3.74 -3.47 4.19
C TYR A 23 4.01 -4.43 3.00
N GLY A 24 2.99 -4.72 2.19
CA GLY A 24 3.12 -5.52 0.98
C GLY A 24 3.97 -4.86 -0.12
N VAL A 25 4.16 -3.54 -0.05
CA VAL A 25 5.06 -2.78 -0.93
C VAL A 25 6.47 -2.68 -0.32
N LEU A 26 6.55 -2.30 0.95
CA LEU A 26 7.81 -2.01 1.63
C LEU A 26 8.67 -3.26 1.79
N LEU A 27 8.08 -4.41 2.12
CA LEU A 27 8.85 -5.64 2.35
C LEU A 27 9.61 -6.08 1.08
N PRO A 28 8.98 -6.24 -0.11
CA PRO A 28 9.72 -6.55 -1.33
C PRO A 28 10.78 -5.51 -1.69
N VAL A 29 10.51 -4.23 -1.47
CA VAL A 29 11.47 -3.15 -1.74
C VAL A 29 12.68 -3.22 -0.81
N ILE A 30 12.46 -3.44 0.49
CA ILE A 30 13.55 -3.61 1.47
C ILE A 30 14.40 -4.83 1.11
N LEU A 31 13.76 -5.96 0.77
CA LEU A 31 14.47 -7.18 0.37
C LEU A 31 15.29 -6.98 -0.91
N ALA A 32 14.73 -6.30 -1.92
CA ALA A 32 15.41 -6.01 -3.17
C ALA A 32 16.62 -5.07 -3.01
N LEU A 33 16.60 -4.19 -2.00
CA LEU A 33 17.67 -3.23 -1.70
C LEU A 33 18.70 -3.76 -0.69
N SER A 34 18.42 -4.88 -0.02
CA SER A 34 19.30 -5.44 1.00
C SER A 34 20.48 -6.20 0.38
N PRO A 35 21.72 -6.03 0.89
CA PRO A 35 22.87 -6.81 0.44
C PRO A 35 22.61 -8.32 0.58
N ARG A 36 22.96 -9.10 -0.46
CA ARG A 36 22.69 -10.55 -0.55
C ARG A 36 23.26 -11.37 0.63
N GLU A 37 24.36 -10.90 1.22
CA GLU A 37 24.98 -11.47 2.43
C GLU A 37 24.13 -11.23 3.69
N GLN A 38 23.42 -10.09 3.80
CA GLN A 38 22.50 -9.77 4.90
C GLN A 38 21.16 -10.49 4.79
N ALA A 39 20.69 -10.80 3.58
CA ALA A 39 19.51 -11.66 3.39
C ALA A 39 19.74 -13.11 3.84
N ALA A 40 21.00 -13.56 3.86
CA ALA A 40 21.40 -14.88 4.38
C ALA A 40 21.79 -14.86 5.87
N THR A 41 22.11 -13.67 6.44
CA THR A 41 22.58 -13.51 7.83
C THR A 41 21.66 -12.71 8.75
N SER A 42 20.54 -12.17 8.27
CA SER A 42 19.43 -11.69 9.12
C SER A 42 18.62 -12.92 9.52
N GLY A 43 18.99 -13.64 10.57
CA GLY A 43 18.86 -13.16 11.95
C GLY A 43 17.50 -13.66 12.40
N ASP A 44 17.49 -14.56 13.38
CA ASP A 44 16.36 -15.15 14.09
C ASP A 44 14.96 -14.71 13.58
N PRO A 45 14.10 -15.61 13.06
CA PRO A 45 12.78 -15.26 12.50
C PRO A 45 11.95 -14.30 13.37
N ASP A 46 12.14 -14.33 14.68
CA ASP A 46 11.53 -13.41 15.64
C ASP A 46 11.94 -11.94 15.37
N THR A 47 13.21 -11.66 15.06
CA THR A 47 13.70 -10.31 14.75
C THR A 47 13.11 -9.75 13.46
N MET A 48 12.92 -10.59 12.44
CA MET A 48 12.31 -10.19 11.17
C MET A 48 10.80 -9.92 11.33
N ILE A 49 10.10 -10.71 12.15
CA ILE A 49 8.70 -10.47 12.51
C ILE A 49 8.57 -9.15 13.28
N VAL A 50 9.43 -8.91 14.27
CA VAL A 50 9.42 -7.68 15.07
C VAL A 50 9.70 -6.45 14.19
N ALA A 51 10.71 -6.51 13.32
CA ALA A 51 11.02 -5.42 12.41
C ALA A 51 9.83 -5.11 11.47
N GLY A 52 9.19 -6.14 10.92
CA GLY A 52 8.01 -5.98 10.07
C GLY A 52 6.83 -5.37 10.82
N LEU A 53 6.60 -5.78 12.07
CA LEU A 53 5.55 -5.25 12.94
C LEU A 53 5.82 -3.78 13.29
N VAL A 54 7.07 -3.41 13.58
CA VAL A 54 7.48 -2.03 13.84
C VAL A 54 7.24 -1.15 12.60
N ILE A 55 7.66 -1.59 11.41
CA ILE A 55 7.45 -0.85 10.16
C ILE A 55 5.94 -0.64 9.91
N TRP A 56 5.15 -1.70 10.07
CA TRP A 56 3.70 -1.62 9.93
C TRP A 56 3.07 -0.62 10.90
N LEU A 57 3.43 -0.68 12.19
CA LEU A 57 2.96 0.25 13.22
C LEU A 57 3.33 1.70 12.89
N VAL A 58 4.58 1.94 12.49
CA VAL A 58 5.08 3.27 12.14
C VAL A 58 4.27 3.87 10.99
N VAL A 59 4.07 3.11 9.90
CA VAL A 59 3.27 3.58 8.75
C VAL A 59 1.83 3.84 9.16
N THR A 60 1.22 2.96 9.95
CA THR A 60 -0.14 3.15 10.46
C THR A 60 -0.27 4.42 11.29
N VAL A 61 0.64 4.67 12.23
CA VAL A 61 0.62 5.88 13.06
C VAL A 61 0.78 7.13 12.19
N ILE A 62 1.75 7.15 11.27
CA ILE A 62 1.98 8.29 10.38
C ILE A 62 0.73 8.56 9.53
N ALA A 63 0.17 7.55 8.88
CA ALA A 63 -1.03 7.68 8.06
C ALA A 63 -2.22 8.19 8.89
N SER A 64 -2.49 7.58 10.05
CA SER A 64 -3.58 8.01 10.94
C SER A 64 -3.42 9.46 11.43
N VAL A 65 -2.20 9.90 11.74
CA VAL A 65 -1.96 11.28 12.17
C VAL A 65 -2.15 12.24 11.01
N LEU A 66 -1.64 11.92 9.82
CA LEU A 66 -1.79 12.76 8.61
C LEU A 66 -3.26 12.90 8.21
N LEU A 67 -4.03 11.80 8.20
CA LEU A 67 -5.45 11.84 7.90
C LEU A 67 -6.24 12.63 8.96
N ALA A 68 -5.91 12.49 10.25
CA ALA A 68 -6.62 13.17 11.33
C ALA A 68 -6.49 14.71 11.28
N ARG A 69 -5.45 15.23 10.62
CA ARG A 69 -5.26 16.67 10.36
C ARG A 69 -6.28 17.23 9.36
N ILE A 70 -6.95 16.39 8.58
CA ILE A 70 -7.96 16.84 7.62
C ILE A 70 -9.26 17.18 8.36
N ALA A 71 -9.64 18.46 8.33
CA ALA A 71 -10.82 18.95 9.07
C ALA A 71 -12.15 18.38 8.57
N ASN A 72 -12.29 18.17 7.26
CA ASN A 72 -13.51 17.64 6.66
C ASN A 72 -13.46 16.10 6.55
N LEU A 73 -14.39 15.42 7.25
CA LEU A 73 -14.45 13.95 7.28
C LEU A 73 -14.59 13.31 5.89
N ARG A 74 -15.33 13.93 4.96
CA ARG A 74 -15.50 13.39 3.60
C ARG A 74 -14.19 13.48 2.81
N ARG A 75 -13.45 14.56 3.02
CA ARG A 75 -12.13 14.76 2.41
C ARG A 75 -11.09 13.82 3.03
N LEU A 76 -11.18 13.55 4.33
CA LEU A 76 -10.36 12.55 5.02
C LEU A 76 -10.54 11.16 4.40
N ILE A 77 -11.80 10.71 4.26
CA ILE A 77 -12.12 9.43 3.62
C ILE A 77 -11.62 9.41 2.18
N GLY A 78 -11.81 10.51 1.44
CA GLY A 78 -11.32 10.65 0.08
C GLY A 78 -9.81 10.44 -0.04
N TRP A 79 -9.01 11.13 0.79
CA TRP A 79 -7.56 10.96 0.82
C TRP A 79 -7.13 9.57 1.30
N GLY A 80 -7.84 8.98 2.25
CA GLY A 80 -7.61 7.60 2.67
C GLY A 80 -7.81 6.60 1.54
N CYS A 81 -8.90 6.74 0.77
CA CYS A 81 -9.17 5.92 -0.41
C CYS A 81 -8.12 6.12 -1.52
N VAL A 82 -7.64 7.36 -1.73
CA VAL A 82 -6.57 7.62 -2.70
C VAL A 82 -5.26 6.96 -2.27
N ALA A 83 -4.85 7.15 -1.02
CA ALA A 83 -3.60 6.59 -0.49
C ALA A 83 -3.64 5.06 -0.49
N LEU A 84 -4.75 4.46 -0.03
CA LEU A 84 -4.92 3.01 -0.01
C LEU A 84 -4.97 2.43 -1.43
N GLY A 85 -5.65 3.11 -2.36
CA GLY A 85 -5.71 2.70 -3.76
C GLY A 85 -4.35 2.73 -4.44
N ALA A 86 -3.57 3.80 -4.21
CA ALA A 86 -2.21 3.90 -4.70
C ALA A 86 -1.30 2.81 -4.12
N ALA A 87 -1.41 2.52 -2.82
CA ALA A 87 -0.64 1.45 -2.17
C ALA A 87 -0.96 0.07 -2.76
N MET A 88 -2.23 -0.23 -3.06
CA MET A 88 -2.61 -1.48 -3.72
C MET A 88 -1.99 -1.59 -5.11
N VAL A 89 -2.06 -0.53 -5.92
CA VAL A 89 -1.47 -0.54 -7.27
C VAL A 89 0.06 -0.72 -7.20
N LEU A 90 0.73 -0.05 -6.25
CA LEU A 90 2.18 -0.16 -6.05
C LEU A 90 2.63 -1.52 -5.52
N THR A 91 1.71 -2.32 -4.96
CA THR A 91 2.04 -3.68 -4.51
C THR A 91 2.50 -4.55 -5.68
N ILE A 92 1.89 -4.39 -6.86
CA ILE A 92 2.23 -5.18 -8.04
C ILE A 92 3.69 -4.98 -8.49
N PRO A 93 4.16 -3.77 -8.83
CA PRO A 93 5.55 -3.58 -9.22
C PRO A 93 6.52 -3.91 -8.08
N ALA A 94 6.14 -3.70 -6.82
CA ALA A 94 6.99 -4.08 -5.68
C ALA A 94 7.22 -5.60 -5.60
N THR A 95 6.16 -6.40 -5.71
CA THR A 95 6.27 -7.87 -5.69
C THR A 95 7.06 -8.44 -6.87
N LEU A 96 7.07 -7.75 -8.02
CA LEU A 96 7.91 -8.13 -9.16
C LEU A 96 9.42 -7.97 -8.87
N LEU A 97 9.82 -7.07 -7.95
CA LEU A 97 11.24 -6.91 -7.58
C LEU A 97 11.83 -8.16 -6.92
N THR A 98 10.98 -8.97 -6.30
CA THR A 98 11.36 -10.22 -5.63
C THR A 98 11.11 -11.46 -6.50
N MET A 99 10.49 -11.28 -7.68
CA MET A 99 10.15 -12.38 -8.56
C MET A 99 11.29 -12.61 -9.55
N ASP A 100 11.89 -13.80 -9.53
CA ASP A 100 12.99 -14.14 -10.44
C ASP A 100 12.45 -14.61 -11.80
N VAL A 101 11.95 -13.65 -12.58
CA VAL A 101 11.28 -13.87 -13.88
C VAL A 101 12.27 -14.38 -14.96
N GLY A 102 13.59 -14.37 -14.69
CA GLY A 102 14.63 -14.72 -15.66
C GLY A 102 15.42 -16.00 -15.37
N ALA A 103 15.58 -16.42 -14.11
CA ALA A 103 16.48 -17.52 -13.77
C ALA A 103 15.94 -18.92 -14.05
N HIS A 104 14.65 -19.08 -14.36
CA HIS A 104 13.99 -20.38 -14.46
C HIS A 104 13.92 -20.94 -15.90
N ALA A 105 14.39 -20.19 -16.91
CA ALA A 105 14.27 -20.58 -18.32
C ALA A 105 15.50 -21.34 -18.83
N THR A 106 15.61 -22.63 -18.50
CA THR A 106 16.63 -23.53 -19.06
C THR A 106 16.20 -24.23 -20.35
N SER A 107 14.89 -24.28 -20.64
CA SER A 107 14.31 -24.87 -21.85
C SER A 107 13.05 -24.12 -22.31
N ALA A 108 12.60 -24.39 -23.55
CA ALA A 108 11.37 -23.79 -24.08
C ALA A 108 10.09 -24.23 -23.33
N ALA A 109 10.11 -25.40 -22.69
CA ALA A 109 9.02 -25.87 -21.84
C ALA A 109 8.98 -25.05 -20.53
N ASP A 110 10.13 -24.85 -19.89
CA ASP A 110 10.23 -24.06 -18.65
C ASP A 110 9.77 -22.61 -18.86
N THR A 111 10.11 -22.01 -20.00
CA THR A 111 9.64 -20.66 -20.37
C THR A 111 8.13 -20.59 -20.52
N ARG A 112 7.50 -21.63 -21.10
CA ARG A 112 6.05 -21.69 -21.25
C ARG A 112 5.37 -21.79 -19.88
N ASP A 113 5.88 -22.64 -19.00
CA ASP A 113 5.33 -22.83 -17.65
C ASP A 113 5.48 -21.55 -16.80
N ALA A 114 6.63 -20.89 -16.87
CA ALA A 114 6.87 -19.60 -16.20
C ALA A 114 5.90 -18.51 -16.70
N ASN A 115 5.66 -18.42 -18.02
CA ASN A 115 4.70 -17.48 -18.59
C ASN A 115 3.26 -17.78 -18.14
N THR A 116 2.87 -19.04 -18.11
CA THR A 116 1.55 -19.44 -17.62
C THR A 116 1.38 -19.11 -16.14
N ALA A 117 2.39 -19.37 -15.30
CA ALA A 117 2.38 -19.01 -13.89
C ALA A 117 2.27 -17.49 -13.69
N LEU A 118 3.04 -16.69 -14.45
CA LEU A 118 2.96 -15.22 -14.42
C LEU A 118 1.58 -14.73 -14.84
N PHE A 119 0.98 -15.32 -15.88
CA PHE A 119 -0.38 -14.99 -16.31
C PHE A 119 -1.41 -15.22 -15.19
N PHE A 120 -1.38 -16.39 -14.54
CA PHE A 120 -2.28 -16.68 -13.43
C PHE A 120 -2.01 -15.80 -12.21
N TRP A 121 -0.75 -15.51 -11.90
CA TRP A 121 -0.38 -14.57 -10.86
C TRP A 121 -0.96 -13.16 -11.14
N ALA A 122 -0.84 -12.69 -12.38
CA ALA A 122 -1.40 -11.42 -12.80
C ALA A 122 -2.94 -11.41 -12.74
N LEU A 123 -3.61 -12.54 -13.00
CA LEU A 123 -5.06 -12.62 -12.92
C LEU A 123 -5.56 -12.71 -11.46
N ILE A 124 -4.90 -13.51 -10.62
CA ILE A 124 -5.30 -13.77 -9.23
C ILE A 124 -4.92 -12.61 -8.31
N PHE A 125 -3.71 -12.06 -8.49
CA PHE A 125 -3.18 -10.99 -7.64
C PHE A 125 -3.11 -9.66 -8.38
N GLY A 126 -2.64 -9.62 -9.62
CA GLY A 126 -2.56 -8.38 -10.40
C GLY A 126 -3.91 -7.68 -10.55
N LEU A 127 -4.90 -8.37 -11.11
CA LEU A 127 -6.18 -7.79 -11.50
C LEU A 127 -6.98 -7.25 -10.30
N PRO A 128 -7.11 -7.94 -9.15
CA PRO A 128 -7.83 -7.40 -8.01
C PRO A 128 -7.13 -6.20 -7.36
N TYR A 129 -5.79 -6.21 -7.29
CA TYR A 129 -5.05 -5.09 -6.70
C TYR A 129 -5.05 -3.86 -7.61
N VAL A 130 -4.87 -4.05 -8.92
CA VAL A 130 -4.94 -2.95 -9.89
C VAL A 130 -6.38 -2.44 -10.01
N GLY A 131 -7.34 -3.33 -10.23
CA GLY A 131 -8.75 -2.96 -10.38
C GLY A 131 -9.32 -2.34 -9.12
N GLY A 132 -9.17 -3.00 -7.97
CA GLY A 132 -9.61 -2.49 -6.68
C GLY A 132 -8.91 -1.19 -6.30
N GLY A 133 -7.59 -1.11 -6.49
CA GLY A 133 -6.80 0.08 -6.21
C GLY A 133 -7.20 1.27 -7.07
N LEU A 134 -7.42 1.06 -8.38
CA LEU A 134 -7.90 2.10 -9.29
C LEU A 134 -9.31 2.59 -8.93
N VAL A 135 -10.24 1.68 -8.65
CA VAL A 135 -11.60 2.04 -8.23
C VAL A 135 -11.54 2.90 -6.96
N LEU A 136 -10.73 2.50 -5.97
CA LEU A 136 -10.56 3.24 -4.73
C LEU A 136 -9.96 4.62 -4.95
N ALA A 137 -8.92 4.72 -5.79
CA ALA A 137 -8.26 5.98 -6.11
C ALA A 137 -9.18 6.93 -6.89
N ILE A 138 -9.97 6.42 -7.85
CA ILE A 138 -10.93 7.22 -8.62
C ILE A 138 -12.05 7.73 -7.71
N LEU A 139 -12.67 6.86 -6.92
CA LEU A 139 -13.73 7.26 -5.98
C LEU A 139 -13.21 8.26 -4.94
N GLY A 140 -12.00 8.03 -4.41
CA GLY A 140 -11.34 8.93 -3.47
C GLY A 140 -11.07 10.30 -4.07
N THR A 141 -10.50 10.36 -5.28
CA THR A 141 -10.23 11.64 -5.98
C THR A 141 -11.51 12.39 -6.31
N VAL A 142 -12.56 11.71 -6.77
CA VAL A 142 -13.89 12.31 -6.99
C VAL A 142 -14.44 12.89 -5.69
N LEU A 143 -14.32 12.17 -4.57
CA LEU A 143 -14.79 12.63 -3.27
C LEU A 143 -14.02 13.87 -2.77
N VAL A 144 -12.69 13.90 -2.96
CA VAL A 144 -11.86 15.07 -2.63
C VAL A 144 -12.24 16.28 -3.49
N ARG A 145 -12.48 16.08 -4.79
CA ARG A 145 -12.89 17.16 -5.71
C ARG A 145 -14.26 17.73 -5.38
N LYS A 146 -15.20 16.88 -4.95
CA LYS A 146 -16.56 17.30 -4.54
C LYS A 146 -16.58 18.06 -3.21
N HIS A 147 -15.52 17.96 -2.41
CA HIS A 147 -15.43 18.59 -1.09
C HIS A 147 -14.11 19.38 -0.95
N PRO A 148 -13.98 20.52 -1.65
CA PRO A 148 -12.79 21.37 -1.54
C PRO A 148 -12.58 21.82 -0.08
N ALA A 149 -11.32 22.07 0.28
CA ALA A 149 -11.02 22.71 1.56
C ALA A 149 -11.71 24.07 1.59
N ALA A 150 -12.35 24.41 2.72
CA ALA A 150 -12.86 25.76 2.90
C ALA A 150 -11.70 26.74 2.70
N LYS A 151 -11.86 27.72 1.80
CA LYS A 151 -10.95 28.87 1.73
C LYS A 151 -11.07 29.60 3.07
N ASP A 152 -9.96 29.80 3.75
CA ASP A 152 -9.92 30.69 4.90
C ASP A 152 -10.43 32.08 4.46
N PRO A 153 -11.44 32.66 5.13
CA PRO A 153 -11.96 33.97 4.78
C PRO A 153 -11.06 35.15 5.23
N VAL A 154 -9.75 34.96 5.43
CA VAL A 154 -8.87 35.96 6.07
C VAL A 154 -7.67 36.36 5.20
N LEU A 155 -7.84 36.41 3.89
CA LEU A 155 -6.92 37.11 2.97
C LEU A 155 -7.73 37.68 1.80
N ASN A 156 -8.42 38.80 2.03
CA ASN A 156 -8.73 39.88 1.08
C ASN A 156 -9.38 41.05 1.81
#